data_AF-G4YRI1-F1
#
_entry.id   AF-G4YRI1-F1
#
_cell.length_a   1.000
_cell.length_b   1.000
_cell.length_c   1.000
_cell.angle_alpha   90.00
_cell.angle_beta   90.00
_cell.angle_gamma   90.00
#
_symmetry.space_group_name_H-M   'P 1'
#
loop_
_entity.id
_entity.type
_entity.pdbx_description
1 polymer ?
#
loop_
_entity_poly.entity_id
_entity_poly.type
_entity_poly.pdbx_seq_one_letter_code
_entity_poly.pdbx_strand_id
1 'polypeptide(L)'
;RSHSRAKQLSCIWYERCCDLLPFSHADRRRYHECKVAVAFMRIFLPGGFNVKGSDDEAKAHILELGRTAETNIRAFLEEANIKAKSVGTIVKILKRMHTEGKLNHRIEAYQRLVNEGRVVDVTPPKSLHVLLPRYT
;
A
#
# COMPACT_ATOMS: atom_id res chain seq x y z
N ARG A 1 -30.45 3.93 -2.66
CA ARG A 1 -29.05 4.43 -2.72
C ARG A 1 -28.19 3.49 -1.88
N SER A 2 -27.60 2.47 -2.49
CA SER A 2 -26.70 1.56 -1.77
C SER A 2 -25.46 2.34 -1.37
N HIS A 3 -25.22 2.49 -0.06
CA HIS A 3 -23.97 3.04 0.43
C HIS A 3 -22.84 2.15 -0.08
N SER A 4 -22.15 2.59 -1.13
CA SER A 4 -20.92 1.95 -1.60
C SER A 4 -20.03 1.74 -0.39
N ARG A 5 -19.85 0.48 0.03
CA ARG A 5 -18.97 0.12 1.14
C ARG A 5 -17.63 0.80 0.89
N ALA A 6 -17.15 1.59 1.86
CA ALA A 6 -15.87 2.26 1.73
C ALA A 6 -14.82 1.19 1.42
N LYS A 7 -14.14 1.33 0.28
CA LYS A 7 -13.16 0.34 -0.16
C LYS A 7 -12.04 0.25 0.87
N GLN A 8 -11.69 -0.97 1.29
CA GLN A 8 -10.61 -1.21 2.24
C GLN A 8 -9.24 -1.12 1.53
N LEU A 9 -8.18 -0.88 2.29
CA LEU A 9 -6.81 -0.85 1.75
C LEU A 9 -6.42 -2.21 1.17
N SER A 10 -6.76 -3.29 1.88
CA SER A 10 -6.60 -4.67 1.42
C SER A 10 -7.27 -4.95 0.07
N CYS A 11 -8.46 -4.41 -0.20
CA CYS A 11 -9.10 -4.51 -1.52
C CYS A 11 -8.31 -3.76 -2.61
N ILE A 12 -7.77 -2.58 -2.30
CA ILE A 12 -6.94 -1.83 -3.27
C ILE A 12 -5.66 -2.59 -3.59
N TRP A 13 -5.03 -3.19 -2.59
CA TRP A 13 -3.86 -4.04 -2.76
C TRP A 13 -4.15 -5.26 -3.62
N TYR A 14 -5.17 -6.03 -3.26
CA TYR A 14 -5.54 -7.27 -3.96
C TYR A 14 -5.88 -6.98 -5.42
N GLU A 15 -6.76 -6.02 -5.67
CA GLU A 15 -7.15 -5.71 -7.04
C GLU A 15 -5.97 -5.15 -7.84
N ARG A 16 -5.00 -4.49 -7.19
CA ARG A 16 -3.80 -3.99 -7.88
C ARG A 16 -2.85 -5.10 -8.26
N CYS A 17 -2.54 -6.00 -7.33
CA CYS A 17 -1.54 -7.05 -7.54
C CYS A 17 -2.04 -8.14 -8.49
N CYS A 18 -3.35 -8.38 -8.52
CA CYS A 18 -3.96 -9.33 -9.45
C CYS A 18 -4.32 -8.70 -10.82
N ASP A 19 -3.86 -7.47 -11.10
CA ASP A 19 -4.21 -6.69 -12.30
C ASP A 19 -5.73 -6.54 -12.55
N LEU A 20 -6.54 -6.71 -11.50
CA LEU A 20 -8.00 -6.59 -11.53
C LEU A 20 -8.49 -5.15 -11.48
N LEU A 21 -7.58 -4.16 -11.47
CA LEU A 21 -7.92 -2.75 -11.57
C LEU A 21 -7.92 -2.31 -13.04
N PRO A 22 -9.10 -2.27 -13.70
CA PRO A 22 -9.25 -1.56 -14.95
C PRO A 22 -9.31 -0.07 -14.62
N PHE A 23 -8.19 0.52 -14.18
CA PHE A 23 -8.13 1.98 -14.15
C PHE A 23 -8.04 2.43 -15.60
N SER A 24 -9.21 2.64 -16.23
CA SER A 24 -9.26 3.50 -17.38
C SER A 24 -8.66 4.84 -16.95
N HIS A 25 -7.89 5.45 -17.84
CA HIS A 25 -7.31 6.77 -17.61
C HIS A 25 -8.37 7.87 -17.38
N ALA A 26 -9.68 7.54 -17.37
CA ALA A 26 -10.77 8.48 -17.12
C ALA A 26 -10.80 9.02 -15.67
N ASP A 27 -10.39 8.23 -14.67
CA ASP A 27 -10.27 8.70 -13.28
C ASP A 27 -8.82 8.67 -12.79
N ARG A 28 -8.02 9.58 -13.35
CA ARG A 28 -6.59 9.74 -13.02
C ARG A 28 -6.35 10.01 -11.54
N ARG A 29 -7.28 10.71 -10.87
CA ARG A 29 -7.16 11.06 -9.45
C ARG A 29 -7.24 9.80 -8.60
N ARG A 30 -8.26 8.97 -8.82
CA ARG A 30 -8.43 7.71 -8.09
C ARG A 30 -7.31 6.72 -8.39
N TYR A 31 -6.86 6.64 -9.65
CA TYR A 31 -5.68 5.86 -10.01
C TYR A 31 -4.44 6.28 -9.21
N HIS A 32 -4.16 7.58 -9.15
CA HIS A 32 -3.02 8.10 -8.39
C HIS A 32 -3.16 7.82 -6.90
N GLU A 33 -4.34 8.00 -6.31
CA GLU A 33 -4.58 7.70 -4.90
C GLU A 33 -4.34 6.23 -4.57
N CYS A 34 -4.87 5.31 -5.38
CA CYS A 34 -4.65 3.87 -5.21
C CYS A 34 -3.17 3.51 -5.39
N LYS A 35 -2.48 4.12 -6.36
CA LYS A 35 -1.04 3.92 -6.57
C LYS A 35 -0.23 4.32 -5.33
N VAL A 36 -0.56 5.46 -4.73
CA VAL A 36 0.11 5.92 -3.50
C VAL A 36 -0.27 5.05 -2.30
N ALA A 37 -1.53 4.63 -2.18
CA ALA A 37 -1.97 3.73 -1.12
C ALA A 37 -1.16 2.42 -1.13
N VAL A 38 -0.99 1.80 -2.31
CA VAL A 38 -0.20 0.58 -2.47
C VAL A 38 1.27 0.81 -2.08
N ALA A 39 1.86 1.95 -2.45
CA ALA A 39 3.24 2.26 -2.05
C ALA A 39 3.41 2.36 -0.53
N PHE A 40 2.43 2.93 0.18
CA PHE A 40 2.44 2.89 1.64
C PHE A 40 2.26 1.46 2.15
N MET A 41 1.32 0.68 1.62
CA MET A 41 1.10 -0.71 2.07
C MET A 41 2.37 -1.57 1.99
N ARG A 42 3.19 -1.40 0.94
CA ARG A 42 4.49 -2.09 0.80
C ARG A 42 5.43 -1.88 1.99
N ILE A 43 5.57 -0.63 2.45
CA ILE A 43 6.50 -0.30 3.55
C ILE A 43 5.98 -0.74 4.93
N PHE A 44 4.71 -1.15 5.02
CA PHE A 44 4.09 -1.71 6.22
C PHE A 44 4.10 -3.25 6.23
N LEU A 45 4.86 -3.90 5.34
CA LEU A 45 5.13 -5.33 5.33
C LEU A 45 6.57 -5.59 5.79
N PRO A 46 6.83 -5.72 7.11
CA PRO A 46 8.19 -5.75 7.66
C PRO A 46 9.01 -7.00 7.27
N GLY A 47 8.35 -8.06 6.81
CA GLY A 47 9.00 -9.28 6.33
C GLY A 47 9.27 -9.31 4.82
N GLY A 48 8.87 -8.27 4.09
CA GLY A 48 8.80 -8.31 2.63
C GLY A 48 7.50 -8.97 2.15
N PHE A 49 7.44 -9.30 0.86
CA PHE A 49 6.27 -9.92 0.25
C PHE A 49 6.60 -10.59 -1.08
N ASN A 50 5.75 -11.52 -1.51
CA ASN A 50 5.79 -12.10 -2.83
C ASN A 50 4.38 -12.06 -3.46
N VAL A 51 4.22 -11.31 -4.53
CA VAL A 51 2.95 -11.20 -5.27
C VAL A 51 3.01 -11.88 -6.65
N LYS A 52 3.87 -12.88 -6.82
CA LYS A 52 3.98 -13.66 -8.05
C LYS A 52 2.93 -14.78 -8.07
N GLY A 53 2.41 -15.07 -9.26
CA GLY A 53 1.47 -16.17 -9.49
C GLY A 53 0.05 -15.68 -9.71
N SER A 54 -0.80 -16.55 -10.25
CA SER A 54 -2.18 -16.23 -10.61
C SER A 54 -3.17 -17.35 -10.27
N ASP A 55 -2.69 -18.43 -9.65
CA ASP A 55 -3.55 -19.47 -9.09
C ASP A 55 -4.27 -18.97 -7.83
N ASP A 56 -5.20 -19.78 -7.31
CA ASP A 56 -6.05 -19.39 -6.20
C ASP A 56 -5.27 -19.27 -4.89
N GLU A 57 -4.20 -20.03 -4.71
CA GLU A 57 -3.31 -19.95 -3.55
C GLU A 57 -2.53 -18.63 -3.55
N ALA A 58 -1.94 -18.25 -4.69
CA ALA A 58 -1.26 -16.97 -4.87
C ALA A 58 -2.21 -15.79 -4.62
N LYS A 59 -3.44 -15.85 -5.15
CA LYS A 59 -4.46 -14.82 -4.90
C LYS A 59 -4.82 -14.72 -3.43
N ALA A 60 -5.01 -15.85 -2.74
CA ALA A 60 -5.28 -15.86 -1.31
C ALA A 60 -4.11 -15.25 -0.51
N HIS A 61 -2.87 -15.60 -0.86
CA HIS A 61 -1.67 -15.02 -0.25
C HIS A 61 -1.58 -13.50 -0.48
N ILE A 62 -1.81 -13.03 -1.71
CA ILE A 62 -1.85 -11.60 -2.05
C ILE A 62 -2.90 -10.86 -1.21
N LEU A 63 -4.09 -11.43 -1.02
CA LEU A 63 -5.13 -10.84 -0.20
C LEU A 63 -4.69 -10.74 1.28
N GLU A 64 -4.03 -11.77 1.81
CA GLU A 64 -3.57 -11.80 3.19
C GLU A 64 -2.43 -10.80 3.45
N LEU A 65 -1.51 -10.63 2.49
CA LEU A 65 -0.53 -9.54 2.52
C LEU A 65 -1.22 -8.17 2.58
N GLY A 66 -2.27 -7.97 1.78
CA GLY A 66 -3.06 -6.74 1.79
C GLY A 66 -3.73 -6.46 3.14
N ARG A 67 -4.28 -7.50 3.79
CA ARG A 67 -4.86 -7.40 5.14
C ARG A 67 -3.80 -7.10 6.19
N THR A 68 -2.67 -7.80 6.14
CA THR A 68 -1.54 -7.58 7.04
C THR A 68 -1.04 -6.13 6.95
N ALA A 69 -0.82 -5.62 5.75
CA ALA A 69 -0.42 -4.23 5.53
C ALA A 69 -1.46 -3.23 6.07
N GLU A 70 -2.75 -3.49 5.85
CA GLU A 70 -3.83 -2.66 6.38
C GLU A 70 -3.86 -2.66 7.91
N THR A 71 -3.72 -3.81 8.55
CA THR A 71 -3.63 -3.96 10.01
C THR A 71 -2.45 -3.18 10.57
N ASN A 72 -1.27 -3.31 9.96
CA ASN A 72 -0.06 -2.60 10.40
C ASN A 72 -0.17 -1.08 10.23
N ILE A 73 -0.82 -0.60 9.16
CA ILE A 73 -1.12 0.83 9.00
C ILE A 73 -2.05 1.31 10.10
N ARG A 74 -3.10 0.54 10.42
CA ARG A 74 -4.07 0.92 11.46
C ARG A 74 -3.41 0.98 12.83
N ALA A 75 -2.62 -0.03 13.20
CA ALA A 75 -1.86 -0.05 14.44
C ALA A 75 -0.92 1.17 14.55
N PHE A 76 -0.18 1.48 13.48
CA PHE A 76 0.70 2.65 13.46
C PHE A 76 -0.05 3.99 13.64
N LEU A 77 -1.24 4.13 13.06
CA LEU A 77 -2.05 5.33 13.25
C LEU A 77 -2.64 5.40 14.66
N GLU A 78 -3.01 4.26 15.23
CA GLU A 78 -3.52 4.15 16.61
C GLU A 78 -2.45 4.50 17.64
N GLU A 79 -1.21 4.03 17.46
CA GLU A 79 -0.04 4.43 18.27
C GLU A 79 0.19 5.95 18.25
N ALA A 80 -0.14 6.61 17.14
CA ALA A 80 -0.08 8.07 17.01
C ALA A 80 -1.36 8.79 17.50
N ASN A 81 -2.32 8.07 18.10
CA ASN A 81 -3.64 8.55 18.52
C ASN A 81 -4.47 9.18 17.38
N ILE A 82 -4.32 8.68 16.15
CA ILE A 82 -5.01 9.18 14.95
C ILE A 82 -6.12 8.21 14.53
N LYS A 83 -7.37 8.70 14.55
CA LYS A 83 -8.54 7.95 14.06
C LYS A 83 -8.78 8.22 12.58
N ALA A 84 -8.44 7.27 11.71
CA ALA A 84 -8.67 7.35 10.26
C ALA A 84 -9.48 6.15 9.74
N LYS A 85 -10.61 6.42 9.06
CA LYS A 85 -11.55 5.37 8.60
C LYS A 85 -11.50 5.09 7.10
N SER A 86 -11.41 6.11 6.26
CA SER A 86 -11.41 5.97 4.80
C SER A 86 -9.98 5.90 4.24
N VAL A 87 -9.83 5.23 3.09
CA VAL A 87 -8.56 5.17 2.35
C VAL A 87 -8.00 6.56 2.07
N GLY A 88 -8.81 7.48 1.53
CA GLY A 88 -8.34 8.82 1.21
C GLY A 88 -7.83 9.59 2.42
N THR A 89 -8.50 9.45 3.58
CA THR A 89 -8.03 10.06 4.83
C THR A 89 -6.74 9.42 5.32
N ILE A 90 -6.63 8.09 5.28
CA ILE A 90 -5.40 7.37 5.64
C ILE A 90 -4.23 7.80 4.74
N VAL A 91 -4.41 7.82 3.42
CA VAL A 91 -3.39 8.25 2.45
C VAL A 91 -2.99 9.70 2.71
N LYS A 92 -3.93 10.60 2.99
CA LYS A 92 -3.64 12.00 3.33
C LYS A 92 -2.76 12.11 4.58
N ILE A 93 -3.07 11.36 5.63
CA ILE A 93 -2.29 11.35 6.87
C ILE A 93 -0.90 10.78 6.64
N LEU A 94 -0.79 9.65 5.93
CA LEU A 94 0.50 9.03 5.63
C LEU A 94 1.37 9.91 4.74
N LYS A 95 0.80 10.66 3.78
CA LYS A 95 1.52 11.68 3.02
C LYS A 95 2.09 12.77 3.92
N ARG A 96 1.32 13.26 4.89
CA ARG A 96 1.81 14.25 5.86
C ARG A 96 2.94 13.68 6.72
N MET A 97 2.77 12.47 7.25
CA MET A 97 3.81 11.81 8.05
C MET A 97 5.08 11.51 7.23
N HIS A 98 4.93 11.21 5.94
CA HIS A 98 6.04 11.07 5.01
C HIS A 98 6.81 12.37 4.85
N THR A 99 6.12 13.50 4.64
CA THR A 99 6.78 14.82 4.53
C THR A 99 7.46 15.25 5.83
N GLU A 100 6.96 14.79 6.98
CA GLU A 100 7.54 15.02 8.31
C GLU A 100 8.68 14.04 8.65
N GLY A 101 9.10 13.16 7.73
CA GLY A 101 10.17 12.17 7.96
C GLY A 101 9.80 11.00 8.88
N LYS A 102 8.57 10.94 9.40
CA LYS A 102 8.11 9.92 10.37
C LYS A 102 8.05 8.50 9.80
N LEU A 103 8.17 8.36 8.47
CA LEU A 103 8.17 7.07 7.78
C LEU A 103 9.58 6.62 7.33
N ASN A 104 10.64 7.39 7.59
CA ASN A 104 11.99 7.11 7.06
C ASN A 104 12.49 5.72 7.42
N HIS A 105 12.40 5.34 8.69
CA HIS A 105 12.84 4.01 9.14
C HIS A 105 12.12 2.86 8.41
N ARG A 106 10.82 3.02 8.12
CA ARG A 106 10.05 2.01 7.36
C ARG A 106 10.43 1.99 5.88
N ILE A 107 10.69 3.15 5.30
CA ILE A 107 11.15 3.27 3.90
C ILE A 107 12.53 2.62 3.74
N GLU A 108 13.46 2.91 4.65
CA GLU A 108 14.80 2.30 4.66
C GLU A 108 14.74 0.78 4.89
N ALA A 109 13.89 0.32 5.82
CA ALA A 109 13.67 -1.11 6.02
C ALA A 109 13.13 -1.79 4.75
N TYR A 110 12.16 -1.17 4.06
CA TYR A 110 11.67 -1.65 2.78
C TYR A 110 12.77 -1.70 1.70
N GLN A 111 13.60 -0.67 1.61
CA GLN A 111 14.73 -0.65 0.66
C GLN A 111 15.73 -1.78 0.94
N ARG A 112 16.02 -2.08 2.22
CA ARG A 112 16.84 -3.25 2.59
C ARG A 112 16.21 -4.56 2.15
N LEU A 113 14.91 -4.75 2.40
CA LEU A 113 14.18 -5.94 1.98
C LEU A 113 14.21 -6.15 0.45
N VAL A 114 14.12 -5.06 -0.32
CA VAL A 114 14.28 -5.10 -1.78
C VAL A 114 15.69 -5.57 -2.17
N ASN A 115 16.73 -4.97 -1.57
CA ASN A 115 18.12 -5.33 -1.85
C ASN A 115 18.46 -6.78 -1.46
N GLU A 116 17.82 -7.30 -0.41
CA GLU A 116 17.95 -8.69 0.05
C GLU A 116 17.13 -9.69 -0.79
N GLY A 117 16.37 -9.24 -1.80
CA GLY A 117 15.53 -10.11 -2.62
C GLY A 117 14.28 -10.64 -1.89
N ARG A 118 13.89 -10.05 -0.75
CA ARG A 118 12.69 -10.42 0.02
C ARG A 118 11.40 -9.78 -0.51
N VAL A 119 11.49 -9.01 -1.59
CA VAL A 119 10.36 -8.36 -2.24
C VAL A 119 10.28 -8.82 -3.69
N VAL A 120 9.24 -9.59 -4.00
CA VAL A 120 8.88 -9.98 -5.37
C VAL A 120 7.63 -9.22 -5.77
N ASP A 121 7.84 -8.11 -6.47
CA ASP A 121 6.78 -7.21 -6.93
C ASP A 121 6.65 -7.26 -8.46
N VAL A 122 5.46 -7.63 -8.94
CA VAL A 122 5.16 -7.72 -10.38
C VAL A 122 4.60 -6.41 -10.94
N THR A 123 4.50 -5.35 -10.13
CA THR A 123 3.97 -4.05 -10.56
C THR A 123 4.87 -3.41 -11.63
N PRO A 124 4.32 -3.00 -12.79
CA PRO A 124 5.10 -2.31 -13.81
C PRO A 124 5.74 -1.02 -13.29
N PRO A 125 6.99 -0.66 -13.70
CA PRO A 125 7.69 0.53 -13.21
C PRO A 125 6.90 1.84 -13.37
N LYS A 126 6.21 2.03 -14.50
CA LYS A 126 5.35 3.20 -14.78
C LYS A 126 4.19 3.38 -13.77
N SER A 127 3.84 2.31 -13.08
CA SER A 127 2.78 2.26 -12.09
C SER A 127 3.29 2.19 -10.65
N LEU A 128 4.61 2.22 -10.45
CA LEU A 128 5.21 2.30 -9.13
C LEU A 128 5.12 3.76 -8.62
N HIS A 129 4.80 3.93 -7.34
CA HIS A 129 5.06 5.19 -6.65
C HIS A 129 6.20 4.95 -5.69
N VAL A 130 7.31 5.66 -5.92
CA VAL A 130 8.53 5.51 -5.13
C VAL A 130 8.45 6.43 -3.92
N LEU A 131 8.61 5.84 -2.74
CA LEU A 131 8.79 6.58 -1.50
C LEU A 131 10.29 6.65 -1.20
N LEU A 132 10.79 7.85 -0.97
CA LEU A 132 12.17 8.11 -0.54
C LEU A 132 12.16 8.68 0.87
N PRO A 133 13.18 8.41 1.71
CA PRO A 133 13.31 9.06 3.01
C PRO A 133 13.28 10.59 2.88
N ARG A 134 12.72 11.27 3.87
CA ARG A 134 12.64 12.73 3.97
C ARG A 134 13.36 13.17 5.24
N TYR A 135 14.64 13.55 5.09
CA TYR A 135 15.37 14.22 6.15
C TYR A 135 15.07 15.72 6.04
N THR A 136 14.49 16.28 7.09
CA THR A 136 14.15 17.71 7.21
C THR A 136 15.20 18.41 8.04
#